data_AF-A0A1R3JFQ3-F1
#
_entry.id   AF-A0A1R3JFQ3-F1
#
_cell.length_a   1.000
_cell.length_b   1.000
_cell.length_c   1.000
_cell.angle_alpha   90.00
_cell.angle_beta   90.00
_cell.angle_gamma   90.00
#
_symmetry.space_group_name_H-M   'P 1'
#
loop_
_entity.id
_entity.type
_entity.pdbx_description
1 polymer ?
#
loop_
_entity_poly.entity_id
_entity_poly.type
_entity_poly.pdbx_seq_one_letter_code
_entity_poly.pdbx_strand_id
1 'polypeptide(L)'
;MEFLLTFFFVCILALNSSSSSAFPIPGKVPFLSFKESFSTLFGDQNLHLLDSNGKSVQISLTKSSGSGFKSRNLYTNAFFSASIKLPSNYTAGVVVAFYTSNADVFKTNHDEIDFEFLGNVEGKKWLVQTNFFGNGNMQRGREER
;
A
#
# COMPACT_ATOMS: atom_id res chain seq x y z
N MET A 1 15.36 -40.69 -10.86
CA MET A 1 14.79 -41.50 -11.96
C MET A 1 13.29 -41.55 -11.67
N GLU A 2 12.37 -41.02 -12.46
CA GLU A 2 12.35 -40.66 -13.88
C GLU A 2 11.50 -39.40 -14.11
N PHE A 3 11.72 -38.75 -15.24
CA PHE A 3 11.02 -37.56 -15.75
C PHE A 3 9.76 -37.97 -16.53
N LEU A 4 8.76 -37.09 -16.55
CA LEU A 4 7.88 -36.98 -17.72
C LEU A 4 7.60 -35.49 -18.02
N LEU A 5 8.38 -34.97 -18.98
CA LEU A 5 8.11 -33.73 -19.70
C LEU A 5 7.23 -34.12 -20.90
N THR A 6 5.92 -33.89 -20.82
CA THR A 6 5.04 -34.00 -21.98
C THR A 6 4.61 -32.61 -22.42
N PHE A 7 5.25 -32.14 -23.48
CA PHE A 7 4.87 -30.93 -24.22
C PHE A 7 3.60 -31.25 -25.02
N PHE A 8 2.41 -31.03 -24.45
CA PHE A 8 1.17 -31.05 -25.22
C PHE A 8 0.87 -29.63 -25.72
N PHE A 9 1.29 -29.36 -26.95
CA PHE A 9 0.81 -28.24 -27.73
C PHE A 9 -0.63 -28.55 -28.16
N VAL A 10 -1.61 -28.23 -27.30
CA VAL A 10 -3.01 -28.14 -27.71
C VAL A 10 -3.39 -26.68 -27.77
N CYS A 11 -3.40 -26.15 -28.99
CA CYS A 11 -4.17 -24.96 -29.34
C CYS A 11 -5.66 -25.23 -29.05
N ILE A 12 -6.09 -25.00 -27.82
CA ILE A 12 -7.51 -24.77 -27.52
C ILE A 12 -7.72 -23.26 -27.64
N LEU A 13 -8.26 -22.85 -28.78
CA LEU A 13 -9.05 -21.62 -28.91
C LEU A 13 -10.27 -21.75 -27.99
N ALA A 14 -10.06 -21.56 -26.69
CA ALA A 14 -11.13 -21.25 -25.77
C ALA A 14 -11.26 -19.73 -25.82
N LEU A 15 -12.35 -19.28 -26.46
CA LEU A 15 -12.97 -18.00 -26.18
C LEU A 15 -13.29 -17.97 -24.68
N ASN A 16 -12.29 -17.63 -23.87
CA ASN A 16 -12.56 -17.10 -22.55
C ASN A 16 -13.02 -15.68 -22.80
N SER A 17 -14.33 -15.54 -23.02
CA SER A 17 -15.09 -14.41 -22.54
C SER A 17 -14.89 -14.36 -21.03
N SER A 18 -13.69 -13.97 -20.61
CA SER A 18 -13.48 -13.45 -19.28
C SER A 18 -14.28 -12.16 -19.33
N SER A 19 -15.53 -12.23 -18.91
CA SER A 19 -16.16 -11.09 -18.29
C SER A 19 -15.20 -10.75 -17.16
N SER A 20 -14.21 -9.91 -17.44
CA SER A 20 -13.58 -9.09 -16.45
C SER A 20 -14.76 -8.36 -15.85
N SER A 21 -15.29 -8.91 -14.77
CA SER A 21 -16.06 -8.12 -13.82
C SER A 21 -15.02 -7.17 -13.27
N ALA A 22 -14.74 -6.12 -14.05
CA ALA A 22 -14.19 -4.91 -13.53
C ALA A 22 -15.08 -4.62 -12.33
N PHE A 23 -14.52 -4.69 -11.13
CA PHE A 23 -15.21 -4.24 -9.93
C PHE A 23 -15.87 -2.92 -10.33
N PRO A 24 -17.21 -2.81 -10.32
CA PRO A 24 -17.84 -1.55 -10.66
C PRO A 24 -17.26 -0.55 -9.68
N ILE A 25 -16.37 0.34 -10.14
CA ILE A 25 -15.81 1.38 -9.31
C ILE A 25 -17.04 2.15 -8.84
N PRO A 26 -17.40 2.08 -7.54
CA PRO A 26 -18.58 2.75 -7.06
C PRO A 26 -18.40 4.22 -7.40
N GLY A 27 -19.34 4.81 -8.15
CA GLY A 27 -19.20 6.15 -8.76
C GLY A 27 -18.28 7.09 -7.98
N LYS A 28 -18.72 7.61 -6.82
CA LYS A 28 -17.85 8.38 -5.91
C LYS A 28 -17.36 7.47 -4.78
N VAL A 29 -16.05 7.24 -4.68
CA VAL A 29 -15.45 6.56 -3.52
C VAL A 29 -15.59 7.47 -2.30
N PRO A 30 -16.31 7.07 -1.23
CA PRO A 30 -16.53 7.93 -0.09
C PRO A 30 -15.25 8.05 0.74
N PHE A 31 -14.88 9.29 1.09
CA PHE A 31 -13.87 9.52 2.13
C PHE A 31 -14.45 9.13 3.49
N LEU A 32 -13.78 8.20 4.16
CA LEU A 32 -14.12 7.68 5.47
C LEU A 32 -13.55 8.56 6.59
N SER A 33 -14.21 8.59 7.74
CA SER A 33 -13.64 9.23 8.93
C SER A 33 -12.49 8.40 9.48
N PHE A 34 -11.39 9.07 9.84
CA PHE A 34 -10.21 8.44 10.43
C PHE A 34 -10.57 7.62 11.66
N LYS A 35 -11.36 8.19 12.58
CA LYS A 35 -11.70 7.51 13.85
C LYS A 35 -12.48 6.22 13.63
N GLU A 36 -13.32 6.18 12.60
CA GLU A 36 -14.18 5.03 12.27
C GLU A 36 -13.40 3.92 11.56
N SER A 37 -12.44 4.28 10.71
CA SER A 37 -11.79 3.32 9.79
C SER A 37 -10.35 2.97 10.17
N PHE A 38 -9.69 3.82 10.94
CA PHE A 38 -8.28 3.70 11.27
C PHE A 38 -8.02 3.86 12.78
N SER A 39 -6.86 3.37 13.19
CA SER A 39 -6.29 3.54 14.52
C SER A 39 -4.81 3.85 14.40
N THR A 40 -4.26 4.60 15.35
CA THR A 40 -2.82 4.88 15.36
C THR A 40 -2.04 3.58 15.53
N LEU A 41 -0.95 3.46 14.77
CA LEU A 41 -0.01 2.34 14.85
C LEU A 41 1.15 2.70 15.80
N PHE A 42 1.68 3.91 15.64
CA PHE A 42 2.70 4.49 16.52
C PHE A 42 2.74 6.02 16.36
N GLY A 43 3.30 6.71 17.34
CA GLY A 43 3.59 8.14 17.26
C GLY A 43 2.35 9.03 17.36
N ASP A 44 1.40 8.70 18.24
CA ASP A 44 0.14 9.43 18.47
C ASP A 44 0.32 10.94 18.64
N GLN A 45 1.43 11.37 19.28
CA GLN A 45 1.76 12.79 19.46
C GLN A 45 2.02 13.55 18.15
N ASN A 46 2.35 12.83 17.07
CA ASN A 46 2.66 13.36 15.75
C ASN A 46 1.51 13.13 14.75
N LEU A 47 0.30 12.79 15.22
CA LEU A 47 -0.88 12.55 14.39
C LEU A 47 -1.99 13.54 14.74
N HIS A 48 -2.45 14.31 13.74
CA HIS A 48 -3.46 15.36 13.95
C HIS A 48 -4.57 15.28 12.89
N LEU A 49 -5.83 15.33 13.32
CA LEU A 49 -6.97 15.50 12.41
C LEU A 49 -7.05 16.97 11.98
N LEU A 50 -7.19 17.20 10.68
CA LEU A 50 -7.16 18.55 10.10
C LEU A 50 -8.56 19.15 9.87
N ASP A 51 -9.61 18.35 9.95
CA ASP A 51 -10.98 18.80 9.70
C ASP A 51 -11.96 18.24 10.74
N SER A 52 -13.10 18.94 10.89
CA SER A 52 -14.16 18.58 11.85
C SER A 52 -14.82 17.24 11.55
N ASN A 53 -14.78 16.79 10.29
CA ASN A 53 -15.37 15.53 9.85
C ASN A 53 -14.40 14.34 10.06
N GLY A 54 -13.16 14.62 10.47
CA GLY A 54 -12.10 13.64 10.67
C GLY A 54 -11.62 12.94 9.39
N LYS A 55 -11.81 13.54 8.20
CA LYS A 55 -11.52 12.88 6.91
C LYS A 55 -10.09 13.13 6.41
N SER A 56 -9.40 14.10 6.99
CA SER A 56 -8.02 14.46 6.67
C SER A 56 -7.16 14.32 7.91
N VAL A 57 -6.03 13.64 7.77
CA VAL A 57 -5.05 13.43 8.83
C VAL A 57 -3.69 13.94 8.38
N GLN A 58 -2.96 14.55 9.31
CA GLN A 58 -1.55 14.87 9.16
C GLN A 58 -0.74 13.94 10.06
N ILE A 59 0.31 13.37 9.50
CA ILE A 59 1.37 12.67 10.24
C ILE A 59 2.68 13.43 10.08
N SER A 60 3.55 13.36 11.08
CA SER A 60 4.82 14.08 11.11
C SER A 60 5.98 13.19 11.51
N LEU A 61 7.13 13.41 10.88
CA LEU A 61 8.41 12.85 11.28
C LEU A 61 9.24 13.95 11.95
N THR A 62 9.61 13.72 13.20
CA THR A 62 10.51 14.59 13.96
C THR A 62 11.83 13.88 14.22
N LYS A 63 12.78 14.58 14.85
CA LYS A 63 14.04 13.96 15.30
C LYS A 63 13.83 12.84 16.33
N SER A 64 12.72 12.88 17.08
CA SER A 64 12.45 11.91 18.15
C SER A 64 11.66 10.70 17.67
N SER A 65 10.75 10.87 16.69
CA SER A 65 9.87 9.78 16.24
C SER A 65 9.18 10.11 14.93
N GLY A 66 8.79 9.07 14.18
CA GLY A 66 7.77 9.17 13.13
C GLY A 66 6.34 9.06 13.67
N SER A 67 5.39 8.83 12.77
CA SER A 67 4.06 8.33 13.10
C SER A 67 3.47 7.51 11.96
N GLY A 68 2.50 6.67 12.31
CA GLY A 68 1.80 5.82 11.36
C GLY A 68 0.45 5.39 11.91
N PHE A 69 -0.45 4.98 11.03
CA PHE A 69 -1.76 4.46 11.38
C PHE A 69 -2.09 3.25 10.51
N LYS A 70 -3.01 2.42 10.98
CA LYS A 70 -3.47 1.22 10.28
C LYS A 70 -4.99 1.14 10.25
N SER A 71 -5.53 0.38 9.31
CA SER A 71 -6.96 0.07 9.28
C SER A 71 -7.38 -0.66 10.55
N ARG A 72 -8.60 -0.41 11.01
CA ARG A 72 -9.18 -1.15 12.14
C ARG A 72 -9.55 -2.58 11.78
N ASN A 73 -9.86 -2.80 10.51
CA ASN A 73 -10.29 -4.09 9.99
C ASN A 73 -9.23 -4.67 9.05
N LEU A 74 -9.23 -6.00 8.95
CA LEU A 74 -8.51 -6.77 7.94
C LEU A 74 -9.43 -7.03 6.75
N TYR A 75 -8.84 -7.10 5.56
CA TYR A 75 -9.57 -7.29 4.31
C TYR A 75 -8.92 -8.40 3.50
N THR A 76 -9.74 -9.27 2.91
CA THR A 76 -9.26 -10.26 1.93
C THR A 76 -9.23 -9.66 0.52
N ASN A 77 -10.20 -8.80 0.20
CA ASN A 77 -10.29 -8.07 -1.07
C ASN A 77 -10.93 -6.69 -0.78
N ALA A 78 -10.38 -5.62 -1.34
CA ALA A 78 -10.95 -4.28 -1.23
C ALA A 78 -10.36 -3.32 -2.27
N PHE A 79 -11.00 -2.17 -2.44
CA PHE A 79 -10.42 -1.03 -3.13
C PHE A 79 -9.91 -0.02 -2.10
N PHE A 80 -8.60 0.19 -2.06
CA PHE A 80 -7.96 1.15 -1.16
C PHE A 80 -7.53 2.39 -1.94
N SER A 81 -7.92 3.56 -1.45
CA SER A 81 -7.58 4.83 -2.07
C SER A 81 -7.39 5.92 -1.02
N ALA A 82 -6.43 6.80 -1.26
CA ALA A 82 -6.11 7.93 -0.41
C ALA A 82 -5.70 9.13 -1.28
N SER A 83 -6.07 10.33 -0.85
CA SER A 83 -5.48 11.57 -1.37
C SER A 83 -4.30 11.97 -0.48
N ILE A 84 -3.10 11.98 -1.05
CA ILE A 84 -1.85 12.20 -0.31
C ILE A 84 -1.21 13.50 -0.78
N LYS A 85 -0.88 14.38 0.18
CA LYS A 85 -0.10 15.60 -0.06
C LYS A 85 1.27 15.46 0.61
N LEU A 86 2.32 15.53 -0.20
CA LEU A 86 3.70 15.38 0.25
C LEU A 86 4.31 16.76 0.63
N PRO A 87 5.26 16.80 1.60
CA PRO A 87 6.01 18.02 1.89
C PRO A 87 6.80 18.53 0.66
N SER A 88 6.90 19.85 0.52
CA SER A 88 7.56 20.51 -0.63
C SER A 88 9.00 20.96 -0.37
N ASN A 89 9.49 20.80 0.86
CA ASN A 89 10.83 21.20 1.28
C ASN A 89 11.83 20.03 1.16
N TYR A 90 13.03 20.19 1.73
CA TYR A 90 14.03 19.15 1.80
C TYR A 90 13.51 17.90 2.54
N THR A 91 13.45 16.77 1.83
CA THR A 91 12.92 15.50 2.34
C THR A 91 13.83 14.31 2.04
N ALA A 92 15.10 14.56 1.70
CA ALA A 92 16.05 13.48 1.41
C ALA A 92 16.14 12.52 2.60
N GLY A 93 16.02 11.22 2.33
CA GLY A 93 16.03 10.16 3.33
C GLY A 93 14.69 9.93 4.04
N VAL A 94 13.64 10.69 3.71
CA VAL A 94 12.27 10.44 4.21
C VAL A 94 11.53 9.55 3.23
N VAL A 95 10.80 8.56 3.76
CA VAL A 95 9.84 7.75 3.00
C VAL A 95 8.45 7.95 3.58
N VAL A 96 7.49 8.27 2.72
CA VAL A 96 6.06 8.19 3.06
C VAL A 96 5.53 6.92 2.43
N ALA A 97 4.93 6.03 3.22
CA ALA A 97 4.43 4.74 2.74
C ALA A 97 2.91 4.66 2.82
N PHE A 98 2.29 4.12 1.77
CA PHE A 98 0.89 3.67 1.74
C PHE A 98 0.87 2.24 1.24
N TYR A 99 0.56 1.30 2.13
CA TYR A 99 0.76 -0.12 1.88
C TYR A 99 -0.30 -0.99 2.53
N THR A 100 -0.38 -2.24 2.06
CA THR A 100 -1.17 -3.30 2.68
C THR A 100 -0.24 -4.42 3.10
N SER A 101 -0.37 -4.92 4.32
CA SER A 101 0.47 -6.01 4.83
C SER A 101 -0.30 -6.91 5.78
N ASN A 102 0.09 -8.18 5.83
CA ASN A 102 -0.41 -9.14 6.83
C ASN A 102 0.67 -9.53 7.87
N ALA A 103 1.74 -8.74 7.99
CA ALA A 103 2.86 -8.95 8.92
C ALA A 103 2.48 -9.02 10.41
N ASP A 104 1.39 -8.37 10.83
CA ASP A 104 0.86 -8.47 12.19
C ASP A 104 0.47 -9.92 12.55
N VAL A 105 0.07 -10.73 11.55
CA VAL A 105 -0.32 -12.13 11.69
C VAL A 105 0.82 -13.07 11.26
N PHE A 106 1.49 -12.77 10.15
CA PHE A 106 2.49 -13.61 9.49
C PHE A 106 3.89 -13.01 9.54
N LYS A 107 4.48 -12.94 10.73
CA LYS A 107 5.74 -12.21 10.98
C LYS A 107 6.92 -12.59 10.08
N THR A 108 6.99 -13.85 9.64
CA THR A 108 8.14 -14.38 8.88
C THR A 108 7.82 -14.76 7.44
N ASN A 109 6.59 -14.55 6.99
CA ASN A 109 6.13 -14.98 5.66
C ASN A 109 4.93 -14.16 5.17
N HIS A 110 4.91 -12.86 5.47
CA HIS A 110 3.79 -12.00 5.09
C HIS A 110 3.78 -11.66 3.60
N ASP A 111 2.59 -11.29 3.14
CA ASP A 111 2.37 -10.67 1.84
C ASP A 111 2.22 -9.15 2.05
N GLU A 112 2.74 -8.38 1.09
CA GLU A 112 2.77 -6.92 1.17
C GLU A 112 2.69 -6.28 -0.22
N ILE A 113 2.01 -5.13 -0.30
CA ILE A 113 1.90 -4.31 -1.51
C ILE A 113 2.17 -2.86 -1.11
N ASP A 114 3.16 -2.24 -1.73
CA ASP A 114 3.70 -0.95 -1.30
C ASP A 114 3.56 0.15 -2.34
N PHE A 115 3.24 1.34 -1.85
CA PHE A 115 3.53 2.61 -2.51
C PHE A 115 4.41 3.44 -1.59
N GLU A 116 5.67 3.63 -1.99
CA GLU A 116 6.66 4.40 -1.25
C GLU A 116 6.99 5.69 -2.00
N PHE A 117 6.66 6.82 -1.40
CA PHE A 117 7.05 8.13 -1.89
C PHE A 117 8.41 8.46 -1.30
N LEU A 118 9.43 8.47 -2.15
CA LEU A 118 10.81 8.69 -1.76
C LEU A 118 11.14 10.18 -1.83
N GLY A 119 11.41 10.77 -0.66
CA GLY A 119 11.75 12.17 -0.51
C GLY A 119 13.11 12.49 -1.12
N ASN A 120 13.29 13.76 -1.46
CA ASN A 120 14.44 14.22 -2.23
C ASN A 120 15.00 15.54 -1.68
N VAL A 121 16.19 15.91 -2.15
CA VAL A 121 16.74 17.24 -1.89
C VAL A 121 15.83 18.31 -2.47
N GLU A 122 15.91 19.53 -1.93
CA GLU A 122 15.07 20.64 -2.36
C GLU A 122 15.17 20.90 -3.87
N GLY A 123 14.02 21.19 -4.50
CA GLY A 123 13.92 21.43 -5.94
C GLY A 123 13.91 20.15 -6.81
N LYS A 124 14.09 18.96 -6.23
CA LYS A 124 13.93 17.69 -6.94
C LYS A 124 12.55 17.09 -6.67
N LYS A 125 12.04 16.36 -7.67
CA LYS A 125 10.74 15.68 -7.57
C LYS A 125 10.83 14.48 -6.64
N TRP A 126 9.73 14.20 -5.97
CA TRP A 126 9.49 12.92 -5.30
C TRP A 126 9.51 11.79 -6.34
N LEU A 127 10.03 10.64 -5.94
CA LEU A 127 9.91 9.40 -6.71
C LEU A 127 8.84 8.54 -6.06
N VAL A 128 8.16 7.73 -6.87
CA VAL A 128 7.25 6.71 -6.38
C VAL A 128 7.90 5.37 -6.67
N GLN A 129 8.04 4.55 -5.63
CA GLN A 129 8.45 3.16 -5.76
C GLN A 129 7.25 2.28 -5.42
N THR A 130 7.01 1.27 -6.25
CA THR A 130 6.02 0.21 -5.95
C THR A 130 6.75 -1.09 -5.66
N ASN A 131 6.20 -1.88 -4.75
CA ASN A 131 6.77 -3.18 -4.42
C ASN A 131 5.65 -4.19 -4.12
N PHE A 132 5.99 -5.47 -4.27
CA PHE A 132 5.12 -6.59 -3.95
C PHE A 132 5.93 -7.74 -3.34
N PHE A 133 5.50 -8.16 -2.15
CA PHE A 133 5.93 -9.39 -1.50
C PHE A 133 4.77 -10.37 -1.46
N GLY A 134 5.05 -11.64 -1.74
CA GLY A 134 4.04 -12.67 -1.54
C GLY A 134 4.59 -14.09 -1.65
N ASN A 135 3.74 -15.07 -1.35
CA ASN A 135 4.10 -16.48 -1.24
C ASN A 135 5.17 -16.73 -0.15
N GLY A 136 5.18 -15.92 0.90
CA GLY A 136 6.07 -16.08 2.04
C GLY A 136 7.56 -15.81 1.77
N ASN A 137 7.91 -15.21 0.62
CA ASN A 137 9.28 -14.81 0.35
C ASN A 137 9.48 -13.31 0.64
N MET A 138 10.19 -13.02 1.73
CA MET A 138 10.59 -11.66 2.13
C MET A 138 12.02 -11.31 1.72
N GLN A 139 12.77 -12.22 1.07
CA GLN A 139 14.19 -12.00 0.78
C GLN A 139 14.42 -11.03 -0.39
N ARG A 140 13.46 -10.91 -1.30
CA ARG A 140 13.56 -10.02 -2.46
C ARG A 140 12.18 -9.53 -2.87
N GLY A 141 11.99 -8.22 -2.82
CA GLY A 141 10.81 -7.55 -3.38
C GLY A 141 10.81 -7.57 -4.91
N ARG A 142 9.77 -7.01 -5.48
CA ARG A 142 9.61 -6.74 -6.92
C ARG A 142 9.52 -5.22 -7.10
N GLU A 143 10.61 -4.53 -6.79
CA GLU A 143 10.62 -3.07 -6.83
C GLU A 143 10.53 -2.54 -8.27
N GLU A 144 9.67 -1.54 -8.48
CA GLU A 144 9.59 -0.74 -9.72
C GLU A 144 9.67 0.76 -9.35
N ARG A 145 10.31 1.57 -10.21
CA ARG A 145 10.59 3.00 -9.99
C ARG A 145 10.25 3.84 -11.22
#